data_AF-A0A7V2W8N2-F1
#
_entry.id   AF-A0A7V2W8N2-F1
#
_cell.length_a   1.000
_cell.length_b   1.000
_cell.length_c   1.000
_cell.angle_alpha   90.00
_cell.angle_beta   90.00
_cell.angle_gamma   90.00
#
_symmetry.space_group_name_H-M   'P 1'
#
loop_
_entity.id
_entity.type
_entity.pdbx_description
1 polymer ?
#
loop_
_entity_poly.entity_id
_entity_poly.type
_entity_poly.pdbx_seq_one_letter_code
_entity_poly.pdbx_strand_id
1 'polypeptide(L)'
;MIDTMHLVCLQETGHVLAALAAETSGDPPALEAVVGDQLHLASARSTEDGTAGLAAATTLVPVSLLELKSAPFDRRVLANPLHHAMDGGRVVQLPPLLTPAAPSLNDELTLTLNGGTLDTRGFSVVARAGDPADQLRVQSGKFIDADGNGTADPLVLPLTIMPGDTPAAIEAPGDYDIFVALEGMRPYWASDALP
;
A
#
# COMPACT_ATOMS: atom_id res chain seq x y z
N MET A 1 -24.15 -23.89 4.13
CA MET A 1 -24.03 -22.44 4.43
C MET A 1 -22.70 -22.02 3.84
N ILE A 2 -22.63 -20.89 3.13
CA ILE A 2 -21.34 -20.39 2.61
C ILE A 2 -20.76 -19.51 3.70
N ASP A 3 -19.61 -19.90 4.23
CA ASP A 3 -18.87 -19.05 5.16
C ASP A 3 -18.34 -17.83 4.39
N THR A 4 -18.43 -16.66 5.01
CA THR A 4 -17.96 -15.40 4.43
C THR A 4 -16.73 -14.90 5.19
N MET A 5 -15.96 -14.03 4.56
CA MET A 5 -14.91 -13.26 5.22
C MET A 5 -15.09 -11.78 4.88
N HIS A 6 -14.67 -10.92 5.81
CA HIS A 6 -14.59 -9.49 5.58
C HIS A 6 -13.16 -9.10 5.25
N LEU A 7 -13.00 -8.21 4.29
CA LEU A 7 -11.73 -7.79 3.73
C LEU A 7 -11.62 -6.29 3.90
N VAL A 8 -10.57 -5.84 4.56
CA VAL A 8 -10.21 -4.42 4.60
C VAL A 8 -9.39 -4.14 3.36
N CYS A 9 -9.93 -3.32 2.45
CA CYS A 9 -9.34 -3.05 1.15
C CYS A 9 -8.94 -1.58 1.00
N LEU A 10 -7.92 -1.30 0.20
CA LEU A 10 -7.69 0.04 -0.35
C LEU A 10 -8.82 0.38 -1.34
N GLN A 11 -9.47 1.54 -1.17
CA GLN A 11 -10.54 1.99 -2.05
C GLN A 11 -10.08 2.15 -3.51
N GLU A 12 -8.88 2.71 -3.69
CA GLU A 12 -8.38 3.09 -5.01
C GLU A 12 -8.00 1.87 -5.87
N THR A 13 -7.31 0.91 -5.26
CA THR A 13 -6.62 -0.21 -5.96
C THR A 13 -7.18 -1.58 -5.63
N GLY A 14 -8.12 -1.68 -4.68
CA GLY A 14 -8.75 -2.93 -4.26
C GLY A 14 -7.86 -3.89 -3.46
N HIS A 15 -6.60 -3.56 -3.16
CA HIS A 15 -5.70 -4.43 -2.40
C HIS A 15 -6.29 -4.81 -1.06
N VAL A 16 -6.22 -6.10 -0.72
CA VAL A 16 -6.64 -6.60 0.60
C VAL A 16 -5.48 -6.39 1.59
N LEU A 17 -5.70 -5.53 2.57
CA LEU A 17 -4.71 -5.22 3.61
C LEU A 17 -4.86 -6.11 4.85
N ALA A 18 -6.11 -6.44 5.19
CA ALA A 18 -6.44 -7.37 6.26
C ALA A 18 -7.66 -8.21 5.89
N ALA A 19 -7.76 -9.39 6.48
CA ALA A 19 -8.89 -10.30 6.29
C ALA A 19 -9.36 -10.82 7.66
N LEU A 20 -10.68 -10.87 7.85
CA LEU A 20 -11.33 -11.33 9.06
C LEU A 20 -12.29 -12.47 8.70
N ALA A 21 -12.12 -13.61 9.35
CA ALA A 21 -13.08 -14.70 9.23
C ALA A 21 -14.42 -14.25 9.84
N ALA A 22 -15.52 -14.47 9.13
CA ALA A 22 -16.86 -14.21 9.65
C ALA A 22 -17.61 -15.53 9.83
N GLU A 23 -18.04 -15.82 11.06
CA GLU A 23 -18.97 -16.90 11.34
C GLU A 23 -20.37 -16.43 10.93
N THR A 24 -20.74 -16.68 9.67
CA THR A 24 -22.09 -16.64 9.08
C THR A 24 -23.17 -15.70 9.67
N SER A 25 -23.74 -14.86 8.79
CA SER A 25 -25.04 -14.13 8.92
C SER A 25 -25.11 -12.84 9.74
N GLY A 26 -24.00 -12.35 10.30
CA GLY A 26 -23.96 -10.99 10.85
C GLY A 26 -23.88 -9.93 9.75
N ASP A 27 -24.48 -8.77 10.00
CA ASP A 27 -24.14 -7.56 9.23
C ASP A 27 -22.63 -7.31 9.32
N PRO A 28 -21.97 -6.84 8.25
CA PRO A 28 -20.56 -6.51 8.31
C PRO A 28 -20.31 -5.46 9.42
N PRO A 29 -19.25 -5.61 10.22
CA PRO A 29 -18.92 -4.60 11.23
C PRO A 29 -18.63 -3.25 10.57
N ALA A 30 -18.83 -2.16 11.31
CA ALA A 30 -18.34 -0.86 10.87
C ALA A 30 -16.81 -0.91 10.69
N LEU A 31 -16.28 -0.28 9.65
CA LEU A 31 -14.86 -0.33 9.31
C LEU A 31 -14.01 0.25 10.45
N GLU A 32 -14.44 1.37 11.03
CA GLU A 32 -13.80 2.05 12.16
C GLU A 32 -13.76 1.16 13.41
N ALA A 33 -14.73 0.25 13.58
CA ALA A 33 -14.70 -0.72 14.67
C ALA A 33 -13.64 -1.82 14.46
N VAL A 34 -13.21 -2.05 13.21
CA VAL A 34 -12.19 -3.04 12.85
C VAL A 34 -10.79 -2.43 12.88
N VAL A 35 -10.61 -1.23 12.32
CA VAL A 35 -9.29 -0.61 12.13
C VAL A 35 -9.04 0.62 12.98
N GLY A 36 -10.03 1.13 13.71
CA GLY A 36 -9.93 2.44 14.37
C GLY A 36 -9.83 3.58 13.35
N ASP A 37 -9.04 4.61 13.69
CA ASP A 37 -8.78 5.73 12.79
C ASP A 37 -7.78 5.38 11.67
N GLN A 38 -6.91 4.38 11.91
CA GLN A 38 -5.83 4.00 11.00
C GLN A 38 -5.50 2.50 11.13
N LEU A 39 -5.35 1.82 10.00
CA LEU A 39 -4.82 0.46 9.95
C LEU A 39 -3.29 0.48 10.01
N HIS A 40 -2.72 -0.17 11.02
CA HIS A 40 -1.27 -0.38 11.12
C HIS A 40 -0.85 -1.58 10.29
N LEU A 41 0.06 -1.35 9.34
CA LEU A 41 0.74 -2.38 8.57
C LEU A 41 2.21 -2.44 8.98
N ALA A 42 2.76 -3.66 9.04
CA ALA A 42 4.16 -3.88 9.33
C ALA A 42 4.73 -4.98 8.42
N SER A 43 5.99 -4.81 8.04
CA SER A 43 6.73 -5.77 7.22
C SER A 43 8.05 -6.14 7.90
N ALA A 44 8.25 -7.44 8.12
CA ALA A 44 9.54 -7.95 8.56
C ALA A 44 10.55 -7.89 7.41
N ARG A 45 11.76 -7.43 7.70
CA ARG A 45 12.78 -7.15 6.68
C ARG A 45 14.09 -7.83 7.02
N SER A 46 14.83 -8.19 5.98
CA SER A 46 16.20 -8.70 6.08
C SER A 46 17.06 -8.09 4.99
N THR A 47 18.37 -8.21 5.15
CA THR A 47 19.32 -7.99 4.05
C THR A 47 18.98 -8.91 2.87
N GLU A 48 19.43 -8.54 1.68
CA GLU A 48 19.17 -9.30 0.44
C GLU A 48 19.67 -10.75 0.53
N ASP A 49 20.79 -10.96 1.22
CA ASP A 49 21.38 -12.28 1.50
C ASP A 49 20.72 -13.02 2.67
N GLY A 50 19.74 -12.40 3.35
CA GLY A 50 18.99 -12.97 4.47
C GLY A 50 19.80 -13.15 5.75
N THR A 51 21.02 -12.62 5.84
CA THR A 51 21.94 -12.87 6.96
C THR A 51 21.65 -12.00 8.19
N ALA A 52 21.04 -10.83 8.00
CA ALA A 52 20.68 -9.92 9.09
C ALA A 52 19.24 -9.44 8.99
N GLY A 53 18.54 -9.43 10.13
CA GLY A 53 17.24 -8.75 10.25
C GLY A 53 17.43 -7.24 10.23
N LEU A 54 16.61 -6.55 9.45
CA LEU A 54 16.51 -5.09 9.45
C LEU A 54 15.34 -4.67 10.35
N ALA A 55 15.30 -3.38 10.71
CA ALA A 55 14.12 -2.82 11.37
C ALA A 55 12.88 -3.09 10.49
N ALA A 56 11.78 -3.51 11.12
CA ALA A 56 10.53 -3.71 10.42
C ALA A 56 10.06 -2.36 9.85
N ALA A 57 9.63 -2.37 8.59
CA ALA A 57 8.98 -1.20 8.02
C ALA A 57 7.57 -1.12 8.56
N THR A 58 7.13 0.05 8.98
CA THR A 58 5.78 0.27 9.51
C THR A 58 5.08 1.40 8.78
N THR A 59 3.75 1.30 8.69
CA THR A 59 2.94 2.27 7.97
C THR A 59 1.55 2.34 8.60
N LEU A 60 1.01 3.55 8.68
CA LEU A 60 -0.37 3.79 9.14
C LEU A 60 -1.22 4.20 7.95
N VAL A 61 -2.26 3.43 7.64
CA VAL A 61 -3.19 3.72 6.54
C VAL A 61 -4.48 4.33 7.10
N PRO A 62 -4.82 5.59 6.78
CA PRO A 62 -6.05 6.22 7.27
C PRO A 62 -7.32 5.48 6.87
N VAL A 63 -8.27 5.37 7.79
CA VAL A 63 -9.57 4.71 7.57
C VAL A 63 -10.36 5.31 6.40
N SER A 64 -10.19 6.60 6.13
CA SER A 64 -10.83 7.31 5.02
C SER A 64 -10.48 6.76 3.64
N LEU A 65 -9.37 6.04 3.52
CA LEU A 65 -8.86 5.45 2.27
C LEU A 65 -9.13 3.95 2.18
N LEU A 66 -9.80 3.41 3.21
CA LEU A 66 -10.11 2.00 3.35
C LEU A 66 -11.60 1.76 3.13
N GLU A 67 -11.93 0.55 2.71
CA GLU A 67 -13.30 0.07 2.63
C GLU A 67 -13.38 -1.36 3.13
N LEU A 68 -14.57 -1.74 3.63
CA LEU A 68 -14.84 -3.12 4.02
C LEU A 68 -15.63 -3.82 2.91
N LYS A 69 -15.09 -4.92 2.40
CA LYS A 69 -15.73 -5.79 1.42
C LYS A 69 -16.02 -7.16 2.02
N SER A 70 -16.99 -7.88 1.45
CA SER A 70 -17.31 -9.25 1.84
C SER A 70 -17.08 -10.19 0.67
N ALA A 71 -16.51 -11.37 0.94
CA ALA A 71 -16.25 -12.41 -0.05
C ALA A 71 -16.52 -13.80 0.54
N PRO A 72 -16.70 -14.84 -0.30
CA PRO A 72 -16.68 -16.22 0.18
C PRO A 72 -15.38 -16.51 0.92
N PHE A 73 -15.45 -17.26 2.01
CA PHE A 73 -14.29 -17.60 2.82
C PHE A 73 -13.21 -18.31 2.00
N ASP A 74 -11.99 -17.77 2.02
CA ASP A 74 -10.79 -18.39 1.47
C ASP A 74 -9.64 -18.30 2.48
N ARG A 75 -9.18 -19.48 2.93
CA ARG A 75 -8.08 -19.61 3.89
C ARG A 75 -6.77 -18.99 3.38
N ARG A 76 -6.53 -18.95 2.07
CA ARG A 76 -5.31 -18.38 1.48
C ARG A 76 -5.28 -16.86 1.64
N VAL A 77 -6.44 -16.23 1.50
CA VAL A 77 -6.62 -14.79 1.67
C VAL A 77 -6.44 -14.42 3.15
N LEU A 78 -7.02 -15.20 4.06
CA LEU A 78 -6.83 -15.02 5.50
C LEU A 78 -5.35 -15.14 5.91
N ALA A 79 -4.63 -16.10 5.33
CA ALA A 79 -3.23 -16.34 5.65
C ALA A 79 -2.28 -15.26 5.08
N ASN A 80 -2.59 -14.70 3.91
CA ASN A 80 -1.75 -13.72 3.22
C ASN A 80 -2.62 -12.67 2.51
N PRO A 81 -3.26 -11.76 3.25
CA PRO A 81 -4.18 -10.77 2.66
C PRO A 81 -3.49 -9.92 1.58
N LEU A 82 -2.28 -9.45 1.86
CA LEU A 82 -1.47 -8.61 0.95
C LEU A 82 -1.13 -9.28 -0.40
N HIS A 83 -1.35 -10.59 -0.56
CA HIS A 83 -1.18 -11.28 -1.84
C HIS A 83 -2.43 -11.22 -2.73
N HIS A 84 -3.47 -10.49 -2.32
CA HIS A 84 -4.77 -10.50 -2.97
C HIS A 84 -5.35 -9.09 -3.13
N ALA A 85 -6.27 -8.94 -4.09
CA ALA A 85 -7.07 -7.74 -4.31
C ALA A 85 -8.53 -8.11 -4.59
N MET A 86 -9.42 -7.13 -4.43
CA MET A 86 -10.81 -7.19 -4.87
C MET A 86 -10.95 -6.53 -6.24
N ASP A 87 -11.29 -7.33 -7.25
CA ASP A 87 -11.55 -6.88 -8.61
C ASP A 87 -12.93 -7.36 -9.06
N GLY A 88 -13.80 -6.41 -9.47
CA GLY A 88 -15.15 -6.72 -9.93
C GLY A 88 -16.01 -7.53 -8.93
N GLY A 89 -15.77 -7.38 -7.63
CA GLY A 89 -16.45 -8.13 -6.57
C GLY A 89 -15.90 -9.54 -6.34
N ARG A 90 -14.74 -9.89 -6.90
CA ARG A 90 -14.06 -11.18 -6.70
C ARG A 90 -12.69 -10.95 -6.07
N VAL A 91 -12.24 -11.92 -5.29
CA VAL A 91 -10.86 -11.94 -4.80
C VAL A 91 -9.96 -12.52 -5.89
N VAL A 92 -8.92 -11.77 -6.25
CA VAL A 92 -7.89 -12.18 -7.21
C VAL A 92 -6.54 -12.25 -6.51
N GLN A 93 -5.70 -13.21 -6.91
CA GLN A 93 -4.33 -13.31 -6.43
C GLN A 93 -3.43 -12.39 -7.24
N LEU A 94 -2.65 -11.57 -6.55
CA LEU A 94 -1.72 -10.63 -7.16
C LEU A 94 -0.40 -11.32 -7.51
N PRO A 95 0.14 -11.09 -8.73
CA PRO A 95 1.48 -11.51 -9.09
C PRO A 95 2.52 -10.77 -8.23
N PRO A 96 3.67 -11.39 -7.93
CA PRO A 96 4.78 -10.69 -7.30
C PRO A 96 5.30 -9.59 -8.22
N LEU A 97 5.83 -8.53 -7.61
CA LEU A 97 6.63 -7.54 -8.32
C LEU A 97 8.01 -8.16 -8.59
N LEU A 98 8.30 -8.44 -9.87
CA LEU A 98 9.53 -9.17 -10.26
C LEU A 98 10.81 -8.40 -9.91
N THR A 99 10.74 -7.08 -9.91
CA THR A 99 11.83 -6.21 -9.49
C THR A 99 11.19 -4.95 -8.92
N PRO A 100 11.00 -4.87 -7.59
CA PRO A 100 10.59 -3.62 -6.98
C PRO A 100 11.60 -2.56 -7.37
N ALA A 101 11.11 -1.48 -7.97
CA ALA A 101 11.91 -0.26 -7.99
C ALA A 101 12.23 0.10 -6.55
N ALA A 102 13.48 0.50 -6.29
CA ALA A 102 13.70 1.35 -5.15
C ALA A 102 12.93 2.65 -5.45
N PRO A 103 11.82 2.95 -4.75
CA PRO A 103 11.41 4.33 -4.66
C PRO A 103 12.61 5.12 -4.21
N SER A 104 12.90 6.20 -4.92
CA SER A 104 13.80 7.23 -4.46
C SER A 104 12.95 8.43 -4.10
N LEU A 105 13.20 9.02 -2.93
CA LEU A 105 12.74 10.35 -2.56
C LEU A 105 13.85 11.35 -2.92
N ASN A 106 13.64 12.16 -3.97
CA ASN A 106 14.61 13.22 -4.30
C ASN A 106 14.37 14.48 -3.45
N ASP A 107 15.28 15.47 -3.55
CA ASP A 107 15.17 16.78 -2.87
C ASP A 107 13.87 17.54 -3.21
N GLU A 108 13.20 17.16 -4.30
CA GLU A 108 11.91 17.71 -4.75
C GLU A 108 10.71 16.90 -4.24
N LEU A 109 10.94 15.95 -3.31
CA LEU A 109 9.95 15.02 -2.78
C LEU A 109 9.22 14.25 -3.88
N THR A 110 9.94 13.81 -4.90
CA THR A 110 9.38 12.96 -5.95
C THR A 110 9.68 11.52 -5.64
N LEU A 111 8.67 10.66 -5.74
CA LEU A 111 8.73 9.23 -5.50
C LEU A 111 8.80 8.50 -6.85
N THR A 112 9.91 7.85 -7.16
CA THR A 112 10.10 7.20 -8.47
C THR A 112 9.80 5.70 -8.42
N LEU A 113 8.75 5.22 -9.09
CA LEU A 113 8.33 3.81 -9.09
C LEU A 113 8.51 3.13 -10.46
N ASN A 114 9.40 2.16 -10.60
CA ASN A 114 9.43 1.29 -11.79
C ASN A 114 8.30 0.23 -11.74
N GLY A 115 7.66 -0.03 -12.89
CA GLY A 115 6.73 -1.15 -13.08
C GLY A 115 5.25 -0.76 -13.23
N GLY A 116 4.89 0.52 -13.14
CA GLY A 116 3.57 1.03 -13.50
C GLY A 116 3.40 1.24 -15.00
N THR A 117 2.15 1.25 -15.48
CA THR A 117 1.80 1.74 -16.83
C THR A 117 1.05 3.07 -16.70
N LEU A 118 0.91 3.81 -17.80
CA LEU A 118 0.22 5.13 -17.90
C LEU A 118 -1.18 5.21 -17.27
N ASP A 119 -1.85 4.08 -17.05
CA ASP A 119 -3.22 4.00 -16.52
C ASP A 119 -3.32 3.21 -15.20
N THR A 120 -2.18 2.85 -14.59
CA THR A 120 -2.16 2.08 -13.35
C THR A 120 -2.62 2.96 -12.19
N ARG A 121 -3.72 2.57 -11.54
CA ARG A 121 -4.08 3.15 -10.25
C ARG A 121 -3.05 2.74 -9.22
N GLY A 122 -2.75 3.64 -8.30
CA GLY A 122 -1.91 3.27 -7.19
C GLY A 122 -2.11 4.14 -5.96
N PHE A 123 -1.40 3.70 -4.95
CA PHE A 123 -1.48 4.20 -3.61
C PHE A 123 -0.10 4.14 -2.99
N SER A 124 0.32 5.21 -2.34
CA SER A 124 1.59 5.25 -1.61
C SER A 124 1.42 5.91 -0.26
N VAL A 125 2.15 5.40 0.71
CA VAL A 125 2.32 6.03 2.02
C VAL A 125 3.80 6.23 2.26
N VAL A 126 4.19 7.43 2.64
CA VAL A 126 5.53 7.75 3.12
C VAL A 126 5.42 8.05 4.61
N ALA A 127 6.25 7.40 5.43
CA ALA A 127 6.22 7.56 6.87
C ALA A 127 7.66 7.60 7.42
N ARG A 128 7.91 8.36 8.48
CA ARG A 128 9.24 8.36 9.13
C ARG A 128 9.56 6.96 9.66
N ALA A 129 10.78 6.49 9.39
CA ALA A 129 11.22 5.18 9.84
C ALA A 129 11.19 5.11 11.39
N GLY A 130 10.60 4.04 11.92
CA GLY A 130 10.50 3.80 13.36
C GLY A 130 9.37 4.55 14.09
N ASP A 131 8.89 5.67 13.55
CA ASP A 131 7.69 6.38 14.05
C ASP A 131 6.80 6.81 12.86
N PRO A 132 5.88 5.93 12.42
CA PRO A 132 5.07 6.20 11.23
C PRO A 132 4.00 7.29 11.44
N ALA A 133 3.86 7.84 12.65
CA ALA A 133 2.92 8.91 12.95
C ALA A 133 3.55 10.31 12.85
N ASP A 134 4.87 10.43 13.02
CA ASP A 134 5.57 11.72 13.10
C ASP A 134 5.56 12.49 11.76
N GLN A 135 5.71 11.78 10.64
CA GLN A 135 5.66 12.37 9.30
C GLN A 135 5.02 11.41 8.31
N LEU A 136 3.69 11.34 8.37
CA LEU A 136 2.88 10.54 7.45
C LEU A 136 2.56 11.36 6.19
N ARG A 137 2.54 10.74 5.03
CA ARG A 137 1.94 11.29 3.81
C ARG A 137 1.27 10.17 3.05
N VAL A 138 0.08 10.42 2.53
CA VAL A 138 -0.65 9.45 1.72
C VAL A 138 -1.05 10.05 0.39
N GLN A 139 -0.91 9.25 -0.67
CA GLN A 139 -1.36 9.60 -2.01
C GLN A 139 -2.12 8.42 -2.61
N SER A 140 -3.24 8.71 -3.28
CA SER A 140 -4.06 7.75 -4.00
C SER A 140 -4.52 8.34 -5.32
N GLY A 141 -4.52 7.55 -6.39
CA GLY A 141 -5.13 7.95 -7.66
C GLY A 141 -4.56 7.18 -8.85
N LYS A 142 -4.88 7.68 -10.03
CA LYS A 142 -4.20 7.27 -11.27
C LYS A 142 -2.85 7.96 -11.37
N PHE A 143 -1.83 7.18 -11.63
CA PHE A 143 -0.49 7.70 -11.83
C PHE A 143 -0.18 7.77 -13.32
N ILE A 144 0.45 8.86 -13.74
CA ILE A 144 0.73 9.17 -15.15
C ILE A 144 2.25 9.12 -15.33
N ASP A 145 2.71 8.50 -16.41
CA ASP A 145 4.10 8.60 -16.88
C ASP A 145 4.45 10.08 -17.10
N ALA A 146 5.50 10.57 -16.42
CA ALA A 146 5.93 11.95 -16.51
C ALA A 146 6.46 12.32 -17.91
N ASP A 147 6.93 11.35 -18.68
CA ASP A 147 7.61 11.58 -19.96
C ASP A 147 6.72 11.25 -21.17
N GLY A 148 5.54 10.63 -20.94
CA GLY A 148 4.50 10.41 -21.95
C GLY A 148 4.91 9.57 -23.16
N ASN A 149 6.04 8.86 -23.08
CA ASN A 149 6.64 8.16 -24.21
C ASN A 149 6.22 6.69 -24.33
N GLY A 150 5.45 6.17 -23.36
CA GLY A 150 4.84 4.83 -23.46
C GLY A 150 5.86 3.68 -23.41
N THR A 151 7.12 3.97 -23.11
CA THR A 151 8.14 3.01 -22.69
C THR A 151 7.92 2.67 -21.21
N ALA A 152 8.38 1.49 -20.78
CA ALA A 152 8.30 1.03 -19.39
C ALA A 152 9.27 1.80 -18.47
N ASP A 153 9.25 3.13 -18.57
CA ASP A 153 10.05 4.04 -17.77
C ASP A 153 9.45 4.15 -16.36
N PRO A 154 10.28 4.54 -15.38
CA PRO A 154 9.83 4.81 -14.02
C PRO A 154 8.58 5.70 -14.01
N LEU A 155 7.52 5.20 -13.39
CA LEU A 155 6.37 5.99 -12.98
C LEU A 155 6.86 6.99 -11.93
N VAL A 156 7.10 8.22 -12.35
CA VAL A 156 7.45 9.31 -11.46
C VAL A 156 6.16 9.77 -10.78
N LEU A 157 6.05 9.51 -9.48
CA LEU A 157 5.03 10.11 -8.63
C LEU A 157 5.60 11.43 -8.12
N PRO A 158 5.30 12.57 -8.74
CA PRO A 158 5.59 13.80 -8.04
C PRO A 158 4.71 13.75 -6.79
N LEU A 159 5.31 13.77 -5.59
CA LEU A 159 4.55 14.07 -4.39
C LEU A 159 4.25 15.59 -4.42
N THR A 160 3.65 16.07 -5.52
CA THR A 160 3.13 17.43 -5.61
C THR A 160 2.10 17.56 -4.52
N ILE A 161 2.30 18.52 -3.62
CA ILE A 161 1.36 18.82 -2.53
C ILE A 161 0.06 19.24 -3.21
N MET A 162 -0.93 18.35 -3.26
CA MET A 162 -2.25 18.70 -3.73
C MET A 162 -3.01 19.34 -2.56
N PRO A 163 -3.81 20.38 -2.79
CA PRO A 163 -4.65 20.95 -1.74
C PRO A 163 -5.57 19.88 -1.14
N GLY A 164 -5.34 19.49 0.12
CA GLY A 164 -6.13 18.47 0.85
C GLY A 164 -5.34 17.24 1.32
N ASP A 165 -4.08 17.08 0.89
CA ASP A 165 -3.22 15.98 1.35
C ASP A 165 -2.89 16.14 2.85
N THR A 166 -2.95 15.04 3.60
CA THR A 166 -2.66 15.03 5.04
C THR A 166 -1.73 13.86 5.40
N PRO A 167 -0.71 14.09 6.24
CA PRO A 167 -0.03 15.36 6.57
C PRO A 167 0.74 16.05 5.42
N ALA A 168 1.09 17.32 5.71
CA ALA A 168 1.75 18.30 4.86
C ALA A 168 3.29 18.27 5.02
N ALA A 169 4.01 18.26 3.90
CA ALA A 169 5.48 18.31 3.75
C ALA A 169 6.29 17.19 4.43
N ILE A 170 7.12 16.50 3.65
CA ILE A 170 8.15 15.58 4.13
C ILE A 170 9.45 16.38 4.23
N GLU A 171 10.19 16.29 5.33
CA GLU A 171 11.44 17.04 5.49
C GLU A 171 12.61 16.29 4.85
N ALA A 172 13.39 16.96 4.00
CA ALA A 172 14.63 16.40 3.46
C ALA A 172 15.85 17.00 4.19
N PRO A 173 16.88 16.19 4.52
CA PRO A 173 16.98 14.72 4.40
C PRO A 173 16.33 13.97 5.59
N GLY A 174 15.93 12.71 5.40
CA GLY A 174 15.42 11.85 6.48
C GLY A 174 15.26 10.37 6.08
N ASP A 175 15.18 9.48 7.08
CA ASP A 175 14.93 8.05 6.87
C ASP A 175 13.42 7.76 6.83
N TYR A 176 12.94 7.15 5.75
CA TYR A 176 11.52 6.91 5.51
C TYR A 176 11.22 5.45 5.12
N ASP A 177 10.11 4.94 5.63
CA ASP A 177 9.45 3.75 5.12
C ASP A 177 8.40 4.17 4.08
N ILE A 178 8.45 3.52 2.90
CA ILE A 178 7.54 3.82 1.80
C ILE A 178 6.75 2.56 1.45
N PHE A 179 5.45 2.58 1.74
CA PHE A 179 4.51 1.55 1.30
C PHE A 179 3.93 1.92 -0.06
N VAL A 180 3.92 0.97 -0.99
CA VAL A 180 3.42 1.16 -2.35
C VAL A 180 2.46 0.02 -2.70
N ALA A 181 1.31 0.37 -3.27
CA ALA A 181 0.33 -0.56 -3.82
C ALA A 181 -0.06 -0.10 -5.24
N LEU A 182 0.24 -0.92 -6.25
CA LEU A 182 -0.08 -0.66 -7.65
C LEU A 182 -1.11 -1.67 -8.13
N GLU A 183 -2.19 -1.19 -8.76
CA GLU A 183 -3.26 -2.05 -9.29
C GLU A 183 -2.68 -3.20 -10.12
N GLY A 184 -3.10 -4.42 -9.79
CA GLY A 184 -2.65 -5.64 -10.47
C GLY A 184 -1.31 -6.21 -9.99
N MET A 185 -0.64 -5.62 -8.99
CA MET A 185 0.65 -6.07 -8.47
C MET A 185 0.62 -6.21 -6.94
N ARG A 186 1.47 -7.07 -6.35
CA ARG A 186 1.57 -7.12 -4.89
C ARG A 186 2.10 -5.79 -4.31
N PRO A 187 1.57 -5.37 -3.15
CA PRO A 187 2.11 -4.21 -2.47
C PRO A 187 3.48 -4.55 -1.89
N TYR A 188 4.31 -3.54 -1.72
CA TYR A 188 5.65 -3.71 -1.18
C TYR A 188 6.04 -2.52 -0.31
N TRP A 189 6.99 -2.76 0.58
CA TRP A 189 7.71 -1.71 1.27
C TRP A 189 9.04 -1.53 0.60
N ALA A 190 9.43 -0.28 0.50
CA ALA A 190 10.81 0.09 0.31
C ALA A 190 11.29 0.88 1.51
N SER A 191 12.57 0.70 1.83
CA SER A 191 13.32 1.79 2.44
C SER A 191 14.10 2.47 1.34
N ASP A 192 14.04 3.79 1.33
CA ASP A 192 15.21 4.52 0.93
C ASP A 192 16.24 4.42 2.05
N ALA A 193 17.42 3.90 1.71
CA ALA A 193 18.63 4.52 2.23
C ALA A 193 18.83 5.73 1.32
N LEU A 194 18.44 6.93 1.76
CA LEU A 194 18.91 8.13 1.08
C LEU A 194 20.45 8.09 1.16
N PRO A 195 21.18 8.17 0.03
CA PRO A 195 22.64 8.32 0.09
C PRO A 195 23.07 9.62 0.78
#